data_AF-A0A0N0DCA0-F1
#
_entry.id   AF-A0A0N0DCA0-F1
#
_cell.length_a   1.000
_cell.length_b   1.000
_cell.length_c   1.000
_cell.angle_alpha   90.00
_cell.angle_beta   90.00
_cell.angle_gamma   90.00
#
_symmetry.space_group_name_H-M   'P 1'
#
loop_
_entity.id
_entity.type
_entity.pdbx_description
1 polymer ?
#
loop_
_entity_poly.entity_id
_entity_poly.type
_entity_poly.pdbx_seq_one_letter_code
_entity_poly.pdbx_strand_id
1 'polypeptide(L)'
;MGVSKLTVISSYLPSFFRIITSSRLAMNGVLALSAYQVASVTHCQHARRKEYQYQMLAIQDLRKCLANFSLEHADGALVASMSLLWLCEDMSSRSQISEGITAILQTCHRLGHISGFYLMLAKAWQPASDRCTTPMSDYDRSLILQDLIIEMYTFQNLLKEQDPEDDTWRKLRMLIALAQDLAKLDPSSSADKQFERVRLLRDYQLWLPLNDLLSGRNLSNTLMVNAYLYTLTLYAQRHTSQACMIDSTIDLRDLLENTLRQVSPMESYVEPLNNLRFLAALMK
;
A
#
# COMPACT_ATOMS: atom_id res chain seq x y z
N MET A 1 8.99 -4.56 -20.29
CA MET A 1 9.31 -4.65 -18.84
C MET A 1 8.00 -4.78 -18.08
N GLY A 2 7.91 -5.69 -17.10
CA GLY A 2 6.65 -6.02 -16.43
C GLY A 2 6.24 -4.99 -15.38
N VAL A 3 4.93 -4.81 -15.20
CA VAL A 3 4.27 -3.93 -14.20
C VAL A 3 4.52 -4.37 -12.74
N SER A 4 5.20 -5.50 -12.52
CA SER A 4 5.35 -6.22 -11.24
C SER A 4 6.18 -5.49 -10.17
N LYS A 5 6.64 -4.26 -10.42
CA LYS A 5 7.35 -3.39 -9.47
C LYS A 5 6.83 -1.95 -9.49
N LEU A 6 5.63 -1.75 -10.03
CA LEU A 6 5.00 -0.43 -10.07
C LEU A 6 3.91 -0.28 -9.02
N THR A 7 3.44 -1.38 -8.43
CA THR A 7 2.43 -1.33 -7.37
C THR A 7 2.75 -2.32 -6.26
N VAL A 8 2.22 -2.02 -5.08
CA VAL A 8 2.19 -2.92 -3.92
C VAL A 8 1.71 -4.31 -4.32
N ILE A 9 0.48 -4.42 -4.80
CA ILE A 9 -0.19 -5.70 -5.05
C ILE A 9 0.54 -6.49 -6.14
N SER A 10 0.96 -5.82 -7.21
CA SER A 10 1.62 -6.49 -8.34
C SER A 10 2.94 -7.16 -7.96
N SER A 11 3.57 -6.73 -6.87
CA SER A 11 4.81 -7.32 -6.35
C SER A 11 4.56 -8.68 -5.67
N TYR A 12 3.36 -8.94 -5.14
CA TYR A 12 3.02 -10.17 -4.41
C TYR A 12 2.13 -11.13 -5.19
N LEU A 13 1.30 -10.63 -6.11
CA LEU A 13 0.35 -11.46 -6.88
C LEU A 13 0.98 -12.69 -7.56
N PRO A 14 2.17 -12.61 -8.18
CA PRO A 14 2.80 -13.80 -8.77
C PRO A 14 3.04 -14.91 -7.74
N SER A 15 3.48 -14.55 -6.53
CA SER A 15 3.68 -15.50 -5.43
C SER A 15 2.34 -16.03 -4.92
N PHE A 16 1.33 -15.18 -4.79
CA PHE A 16 -0.01 -15.58 -4.37
C PHE A 16 -0.56 -16.63 -5.34
N PHE A 17 -0.56 -16.36 -6.65
CA PHE A 17 -1.07 -17.26 -7.66
C PHE A 17 -0.34 -18.61 -7.70
N ARG A 18 0.95 -18.64 -7.39
CA ARG A 18 1.70 -19.89 -7.25
C ARG A 18 1.31 -20.69 -6.00
N ILE A 19 1.00 -20.01 -4.88
CA ILE A 19 0.70 -20.66 -3.60
C ILE A 19 -0.75 -21.17 -3.55
N ILE A 20 -1.70 -20.45 -4.16
CA ILE A 20 -3.11 -20.86 -4.14
C ILE A 20 -3.36 -22.21 -4.83
N THR A 21 -2.49 -22.63 -5.75
CA THR A 21 -2.65 -23.93 -6.43
C THR A 21 -2.42 -25.12 -5.50
N SER A 22 -1.71 -24.93 -4.39
CA SER A 22 -1.42 -25.98 -3.40
C SER A 22 -2.00 -25.69 -2.01
N SER A 23 -2.64 -24.54 -1.80
CA SER A 23 -3.19 -24.15 -0.50
C SER A 23 -4.61 -23.58 -0.61
N ARG A 24 -5.59 -24.35 -0.13
CA ARG A 24 -7.00 -23.90 -0.04
C ARG A 24 -7.16 -22.68 0.89
N LEU A 25 -6.37 -22.63 1.96
CA LEU A 25 -6.31 -21.50 2.89
C LEU A 25 -5.94 -20.21 2.14
N ALA A 26 -4.83 -20.25 1.38
CA ALA A 26 -4.42 -19.11 0.56
C ALA A 26 -5.45 -18.75 -0.50
N MET A 27 -6.03 -19.77 -1.16
CA MET A 27 -7.07 -19.59 -2.18
C MET A 27 -8.27 -18.78 -1.64
N ASN A 28 -8.76 -19.12 -0.44
CA ASN A 28 -9.87 -18.39 0.17
C ASN A 28 -9.51 -16.90 0.41
N GLY A 29 -8.30 -16.61 0.90
CA GLY A 29 -7.84 -15.22 1.08
C GLY A 29 -7.79 -14.44 -0.24
N VAL A 30 -7.23 -15.04 -1.29
CA VAL A 30 -7.11 -14.40 -2.61
C VAL A 30 -8.47 -14.22 -3.29
N LEU A 31 -9.39 -15.17 -3.13
CA LEU A 31 -10.77 -15.03 -3.64
C LEU A 31 -11.53 -13.92 -2.92
N ALA A 32 -11.30 -13.72 -1.62
CA ALA A 32 -11.85 -12.58 -0.89
C ALA A 32 -11.35 -11.24 -1.45
N LEU A 33 -10.04 -11.10 -1.68
CA LEU A 33 -9.45 -9.92 -2.32
C LEU A 33 -10.02 -9.67 -3.71
N SER A 34 -10.14 -10.72 -4.52
CA SER A 34 -10.64 -10.62 -5.88
C SER A 34 -12.11 -10.17 -5.90
N ALA A 35 -12.93 -10.74 -5.01
CA ALA A 35 -14.33 -10.37 -4.87
C ALA A 35 -14.49 -8.94 -4.34
N TYR A 36 -13.67 -8.51 -3.39
CA TYR A 36 -13.60 -7.11 -2.93
C TYR A 36 -13.31 -6.17 -4.09
N GLN A 37 -12.30 -6.47 -4.92
CA GLN A 37 -11.91 -5.60 -6.01
C GLN A 37 -12.99 -5.50 -7.10
N VAL A 38 -13.65 -6.62 -7.42
CA VAL A 38 -14.80 -6.57 -8.33
C VAL A 38 -15.93 -5.73 -7.72
N ALA A 39 -16.22 -5.91 -6.43
CA ALA A 39 -17.27 -5.17 -5.74
C ALA A 39 -16.97 -3.65 -5.67
N SER A 40 -15.72 -3.27 -5.43
CA SER A 40 -15.30 -1.86 -5.30
C SER A 40 -15.39 -1.12 -6.63
N VAL A 41 -15.02 -1.77 -7.74
CA VAL A 41 -15.01 -1.16 -9.08
C VAL A 41 -16.40 -1.17 -9.72
N THR A 42 -17.18 -2.23 -9.52
CA THR A 42 -18.47 -2.41 -10.23
C THR A 42 -19.70 -2.11 -9.38
N HIS A 43 -19.53 -1.85 -8.08
CA HIS A 43 -20.61 -1.76 -7.09
C HIS A 43 -21.54 -3.00 -7.08
N CYS A 44 -21.03 -4.16 -7.50
CA CYS A 44 -21.80 -5.40 -7.57
C CYS A 44 -22.06 -5.99 -6.17
N GLN A 45 -23.33 -6.01 -5.75
CA GLN A 45 -23.72 -6.59 -4.46
C GLN A 45 -23.41 -8.09 -4.35
N HIS A 46 -23.48 -8.84 -5.46
CA HIS A 46 -23.13 -10.26 -5.46
C HIS A 46 -21.64 -10.48 -5.15
N ALA A 47 -20.76 -9.68 -5.77
CA ALA A 47 -19.33 -9.71 -5.48
C ALA A 47 -19.05 -9.37 -4.00
N ARG A 48 -19.74 -8.36 -3.45
CA ARG A 48 -19.63 -8.01 -2.02
C ARG A 48 -20.05 -9.16 -1.09
N ARG A 49 -21.10 -9.92 -1.45
CA ARG A 49 -21.49 -11.13 -0.68
C ARG A 49 -20.42 -12.23 -0.76
N LYS A 50 -19.80 -12.42 -1.93
CA LYS A 50 -18.73 -13.40 -2.13
C LYS A 50 -17.47 -13.05 -1.37
N GLU A 51 -17.12 -11.77 -1.31
CA GLU A 51 -16.03 -11.27 -0.48
C GLU A 51 -16.21 -11.72 0.98
N TYR A 52 -17.34 -11.38 1.60
CA TYR A 52 -17.61 -11.76 3.00
C TYR A 52 -17.56 -13.29 3.20
N GLN A 53 -18.12 -14.05 2.26
CA GLN A 53 -18.10 -15.51 2.31
C GLN A 53 -16.66 -16.05 2.34
N TYR A 54 -15.80 -15.60 1.42
CA TYR A 54 -14.42 -16.07 1.33
C TYR A 54 -13.55 -15.54 2.48
N GLN A 55 -13.80 -14.32 2.96
CA GLN A 55 -13.13 -13.76 4.12
C GLN A 55 -13.39 -14.62 5.38
N MET A 56 -14.65 -15.01 5.62
CA MET A 56 -15.01 -15.89 6.73
C MET A 56 -14.32 -17.26 6.63
N LEU A 57 -14.30 -17.86 5.43
CA LEU A 57 -13.62 -19.13 5.19
C LEU A 57 -12.11 -19.03 5.44
N ALA A 58 -11.46 -17.96 4.96
CA ALA A 58 -10.04 -17.72 5.16
C ALA A 58 -9.70 -17.58 6.66
N ILE A 59 -10.51 -16.85 7.43
CA ILE A 59 -10.33 -16.71 8.89
C ILE A 59 -10.46 -18.07 9.59
N GLN A 60 -11.47 -18.87 9.22
CA GLN A 60 -11.69 -20.19 9.81
C GLN A 60 -10.53 -21.16 9.52
N ASP A 61 -10.09 -21.21 8.26
CA ASP A 61 -8.99 -22.07 7.85
C ASP A 61 -7.67 -21.62 8.46
N LEU A 62 -7.44 -20.31 8.60
CA LEU A 62 -6.24 -19.75 9.22
C LEU A 62 -6.17 -20.15 10.70
N ARG A 63 -7.28 -20.03 11.44
CA ARG A 63 -7.35 -20.46 12.85
C ARG A 63 -7.04 -21.96 13.01
N LYS A 64 -7.59 -22.81 12.14
CA LYS A 64 -7.29 -24.26 12.14
C LYS A 64 -5.81 -24.53 11.82
N CYS A 65 -5.27 -23.85 10.83
CA CYS A 65 -3.86 -23.95 10.44
C CYS A 65 -2.93 -23.52 11.57
N LEU A 66 -3.26 -22.45 12.29
CA LEU A 66 -2.44 -21.95 13.41
C LEU A 66 -2.51 -22.84 14.64
N ALA A 67 -3.64 -23.51 14.89
CA ALA A 67 -3.76 -24.46 16.01
C ALA A 67 -2.82 -25.66 15.88
N ASN A 68 -2.56 -26.11 14.65
CA ASN A 68 -1.66 -27.23 14.33
C ASN A 68 -0.63 -26.80 13.27
N PHE A 69 0.12 -25.73 13.57
CA PHE A 69 1.01 -25.12 12.59
C PHE A 69 2.15 -26.07 12.16
N SER A 70 2.37 -26.18 10.85
CA SER A 70 3.50 -26.87 10.25
C SER A 70 4.10 -26.04 9.11
N LEU A 71 5.40 -26.25 8.83
CA LEU A 71 6.12 -25.50 7.80
C LEU A 71 5.54 -25.67 6.39
N GLU A 72 4.93 -26.81 6.10
CA GLU A 72 4.26 -27.07 4.82
C GLU A 72 3.14 -26.06 4.54
N HIS A 73 2.47 -25.57 5.59
CA HIS A 73 1.37 -24.63 5.48
C HIS A 73 1.80 -23.16 5.67
N ALA A 74 3.08 -22.90 5.94
CA ALA A 74 3.59 -21.57 6.28
C ALA A 74 3.27 -20.53 5.20
N ASP A 75 3.60 -20.82 3.94
CA ASP A 75 3.36 -19.91 2.82
C ASP A 75 1.86 -19.66 2.61
N GLY A 76 1.04 -20.70 2.76
CA GLY A 76 -0.40 -20.60 2.66
C GLY A 76 -1.01 -19.70 3.74
N ALA A 77 -0.53 -19.86 4.98
CA ALA A 77 -0.93 -19.03 6.12
C ALA A 77 -0.48 -17.58 5.94
N LEU A 78 0.75 -17.33 5.47
CA LEU A 78 1.24 -15.98 5.20
C LEU A 78 0.42 -15.28 4.10
N VAL A 79 0.09 -15.96 2.99
CA VAL A 79 -0.75 -15.40 1.92
C VAL A 79 -2.16 -15.08 2.43
N ALA A 80 -2.78 -16.00 3.18
CA ALA A 80 -4.12 -15.77 3.72
C ALA A 80 -4.12 -14.59 4.72
N SER A 81 -3.14 -14.53 5.63
CA SER A 81 -3.01 -13.43 6.58
C SER A 81 -2.77 -12.09 5.89
N MET A 82 -1.89 -12.03 4.89
CA MET A 82 -1.68 -10.81 4.09
C MET A 82 -2.95 -10.38 3.34
N SER A 83 -3.70 -11.36 2.80
CA SER A 83 -4.95 -11.07 2.10
C SER A 83 -6.01 -10.49 3.04
N LEU A 84 -6.14 -11.06 4.24
CA LEU A 84 -7.04 -10.57 5.27
C LEU A 84 -6.63 -9.18 5.78
N LEU A 85 -5.32 -8.96 5.93
CA LEU A 85 -4.78 -7.66 6.34
C LEU A 85 -5.16 -6.54 5.37
N TRP A 86 -5.10 -6.82 4.06
CA TRP A 86 -5.52 -5.88 3.02
C TRP A 86 -7.02 -5.64 2.95
N LEU A 87 -7.84 -6.52 3.54
CA LEU A 87 -9.30 -6.36 3.66
C LEU A 87 -9.72 -5.73 4.99
N CYS A 88 -8.81 -5.52 5.95
CA CYS A 88 -9.14 -4.98 7.25
C CYS A 88 -9.47 -3.48 7.21
N GLU A 89 -10.68 -3.14 7.63
CA GLU A 89 -11.17 -1.77 7.72
C GLU A 89 -10.89 -1.10 9.07
N ASP A 90 -10.68 -1.86 10.15
CA ASP A 90 -10.49 -1.36 11.51
C ASP A 90 -9.10 -1.68 12.10
N MET A 91 -8.67 -0.85 13.06
CA MET A 91 -7.35 -0.99 13.71
C MET A 91 -7.16 -2.25 14.53
N SER A 92 -8.21 -2.68 15.24
CA SER A 92 -8.12 -3.80 16.18
C SER A 92 -7.86 -5.10 15.43
N SER A 93 -8.70 -5.41 14.44
CA SER A 93 -8.53 -6.58 13.57
C SER A 93 -7.17 -6.57 12.88
N ARG A 94 -6.72 -5.37 12.47
CA ARG A 94 -5.47 -5.19 11.76
C ARG A 94 -4.24 -5.43 12.63
N SER A 95 -4.22 -4.93 13.86
CA SER A 95 -3.15 -5.21 14.83
C SER A 95 -3.06 -6.71 15.08
N GLN A 96 -4.20 -7.37 15.31
CA GLN A 96 -4.26 -8.82 15.54
C GLN A 96 -3.69 -9.63 14.37
N ILE A 97 -4.06 -9.30 13.13
CA ILE A 97 -3.55 -10.01 11.95
C ILE A 97 -2.06 -9.74 11.77
N SER A 98 -1.60 -8.52 12.00
CA SER A 98 -0.18 -8.16 11.87
C SER A 98 0.71 -8.84 12.91
N GLU A 99 0.24 -8.92 14.16
CA GLU A 99 0.87 -9.72 15.21
C GLU A 99 0.92 -11.19 14.81
N GLY A 100 -0.18 -11.71 14.24
CA GLY A 100 -0.24 -13.06 13.68
C GLY A 100 0.80 -13.32 12.59
N ILE A 101 0.95 -12.40 11.63
CA ILE A 101 1.97 -12.50 10.57
C ILE A 101 3.38 -12.51 11.19
N THR A 102 3.64 -11.61 12.14
CA THR A 102 4.92 -11.52 12.85
C THR A 102 5.24 -12.84 13.56
N ALA A 103 4.27 -13.43 14.26
CA ALA A 103 4.42 -14.71 14.94
C ALA A 103 4.70 -15.88 13.96
N ILE A 104 4.01 -15.91 12.81
CA ILE A 104 4.27 -16.90 11.76
C ILE A 104 5.71 -16.73 11.23
N LEU A 105 6.13 -15.50 10.90
CA LEU A 105 7.46 -15.22 10.37
C LEU A 105 8.58 -15.61 11.35
N GLN A 106 8.41 -15.30 12.64
CA GLN A 106 9.36 -15.69 13.70
C GLN A 106 9.42 -17.20 13.89
N THR A 107 8.29 -17.89 13.77
CA THR A 107 8.24 -19.36 13.86
C THR A 107 8.89 -20.01 12.65
N CYS A 108 8.61 -19.51 11.44
CA CYS A 108 9.27 -19.91 10.21
C CYS A 108 10.79 -19.74 10.29
N HIS A 109 11.25 -18.59 10.82
CA HIS A 109 12.67 -18.33 11.03
C HIS A 109 13.30 -19.37 11.96
N ARG A 110 12.71 -19.61 13.14
CA ARG A 110 13.20 -20.56 14.13
C ARG A 110 13.27 -21.99 13.61
N LEU A 111 12.33 -22.37 12.75
CA LEU A 111 12.24 -23.71 12.17
C LEU A 111 13.01 -23.84 10.84
N GLY A 112 13.72 -22.81 10.38
CA GLY A 112 14.55 -22.86 9.18
C GLY A 112 13.78 -22.89 7.86
N HIS A 113 12.57 -22.30 7.81
CA HIS A 113 11.81 -22.17 6.56
C HIS A 113 12.51 -21.20 5.60
N ILE A 114 12.62 -21.59 4.33
CA ILE A 114 13.39 -20.83 3.32
C ILE A 114 12.67 -20.68 1.99
N SER A 115 11.32 -20.68 2.00
CA SER A 115 10.57 -20.46 0.77
C SER A 115 10.83 -19.05 0.20
N GLY A 116 10.73 -18.91 -1.13
CA GLY A 116 10.92 -17.61 -1.77
C GLY A 116 9.90 -16.55 -1.33
N PHE A 117 8.66 -16.95 -1.01
CA PHE A 117 7.65 -16.02 -0.52
C PHE A 117 7.92 -15.60 0.92
N TYR A 118 8.28 -16.54 1.80
CA TYR A 118 8.70 -16.23 3.16
C TYR A 118 9.88 -15.25 3.17
N LEU A 119 10.93 -15.50 2.39
CA LEU A 119 12.12 -14.63 2.37
C LEU A 119 11.77 -13.23 1.84
N MET A 120 10.95 -13.15 0.80
CA MET A 120 10.45 -11.88 0.26
C MET A 120 9.67 -11.11 1.33
N LEU A 121 8.72 -11.77 2.00
CA LEU A 121 7.89 -11.14 3.01
C LEU A 121 8.72 -10.77 4.25
N ALA A 122 9.58 -11.65 4.76
CA ALA A 122 10.43 -11.40 5.92
C ALA A 122 11.39 -10.22 5.69
N LYS A 123 11.97 -10.10 4.48
CA LYS A 123 12.80 -8.94 4.12
C LYS A 123 12.00 -7.64 4.18
N ALA A 124 10.75 -7.67 3.73
CA ALA A 124 9.91 -6.49 3.62
C ALA A 124 9.13 -6.18 4.92
N TRP A 125 8.93 -7.19 5.77
CA TRP A 125 8.28 -7.16 7.09
C TRP A 125 9.30 -6.83 8.19
N GLN A 126 9.94 -5.66 8.07
CA GLN A 126 10.82 -5.14 9.11
C GLN A 126 10.03 -4.31 10.13
N PRO A 127 10.27 -4.49 11.44
CA PRO A 127 9.72 -3.63 12.48
C PRO A 127 9.98 -2.16 12.14
N ALA A 128 8.95 -1.33 12.23
CA ALA A 128 9.07 0.10 11.92
C ALA A 128 10.00 0.90 12.88
N SER A 129 10.46 0.28 13.98
CA SER A 129 11.50 0.83 14.87
C SER A 129 12.85 1.00 14.17
N ASP A 130 13.16 0.17 13.17
CA ASP A 130 14.43 0.24 12.43
C ASP A 130 14.41 1.28 11.28
N ARG A 131 13.26 1.93 11.03
CA ARG A 131 13.07 2.82 9.86
C ARG A 131 13.09 4.32 10.16
N CYS A 132 13.15 4.73 11.43
CA CYS A 132 13.20 6.13 11.85
C CYS A 132 14.55 6.44 12.49
N THR A 133 15.57 6.72 11.69
CA THR A 133 16.93 7.03 12.19
C THR A 133 17.25 8.53 12.31
N THR A 134 16.33 9.44 11.98
CA THR A 134 16.56 10.88 12.18
C THR A 134 15.28 11.61 12.59
N PRO A 135 15.20 12.17 13.81
CA PRO A 135 14.09 13.06 14.18
C PRO A 135 14.18 14.36 13.36
N MET A 136 13.24 14.56 12.42
CA MET A 136 13.03 15.86 11.78
C MET A 136 12.31 16.81 12.75
N SER A 137 12.60 18.10 12.66
CA SER A 137 11.83 19.10 13.41
C SER A 137 10.39 19.17 12.90
N ASP A 138 9.44 19.54 13.77
CA ASP A 138 8.03 19.71 13.38
C ASP A 138 7.84 20.86 12.36
N TYR A 139 8.78 21.80 12.33
CA TYR A 139 8.80 22.88 11.34
C TYR A 139 9.15 22.35 9.94
N ASP A 140 10.23 21.56 9.83
CA ASP A 140 10.65 20.95 8.55
C ASP A 140 9.57 20.00 8.02
N ARG A 141 8.88 19.29 8.92
CA ARG A 141 7.74 18.42 8.59
C ARG A 141 6.62 19.19 7.88
N SER A 142 6.15 20.28 8.49
CA SER A 142 5.06 21.08 7.96
C SER A 142 5.43 21.69 6.60
N LEU A 143 6.69 22.11 6.45
CA LEU A 143 7.21 22.68 5.21
C LEU A 143 7.20 21.64 4.07
N ILE A 144 7.73 20.43 4.29
CA ILE A 144 7.78 19.36 3.28
C ILE A 144 6.37 19.00 2.77
N LEU A 145 5.39 18.90 3.68
CA LEU A 145 4.02 18.58 3.28
C LEU A 145 3.37 19.73 2.50
N GLN A 146 3.63 20.99 2.90
CA GLN A 146 3.14 22.15 2.16
C GLN A 146 3.75 22.21 0.76
N ASP A 147 5.05 22.01 0.62
CA ASP A 147 5.74 21.96 -0.68
C ASP A 147 5.17 20.84 -1.55
N LEU A 148 4.92 19.65 -0.98
CA LEU A 148 4.28 18.55 -1.69
C LEU A 148 2.86 18.91 -2.16
N ILE A 149 2.08 19.60 -1.34
CA ILE A 149 0.72 20.07 -1.72
C ILE A 149 0.80 21.08 -2.86
N ILE A 150 1.72 22.04 -2.79
CA ILE A 150 1.93 23.05 -3.84
C ILE A 150 2.31 22.36 -5.15
N GLU A 151 3.27 21.44 -5.12
CA GLU A 151 3.68 20.66 -6.29
C GLU A 151 2.52 19.86 -6.91
N MET A 152 1.70 19.21 -6.08
CA MET A 152 0.51 18.51 -6.57
C MET A 152 -0.51 19.46 -7.21
N TYR A 153 -0.68 20.69 -6.70
CA TYR A 153 -1.54 21.69 -7.34
C TYR A 153 -0.98 22.14 -8.69
N THR A 154 0.33 22.40 -8.77
CA THR A 154 1.02 22.77 -10.01
C THR A 154 0.80 21.70 -11.08
N PHE A 155 1.08 20.44 -10.75
CA PHE A 155 0.89 19.33 -11.69
C PHE A 155 -0.59 19.09 -12.02
N GLN A 156 -1.52 19.31 -11.08
CA GLN A 156 -2.96 19.21 -11.37
C GLN A 156 -3.39 20.23 -12.44
N ASN A 157 -2.90 21.46 -12.37
CA ASN A 157 -3.27 22.49 -13.34
C ASN A 157 -2.70 22.16 -14.72
N LEU A 158 -1.45 21.70 -14.78
CA LEU A 158 -0.84 21.20 -16.01
C LEU A 158 -1.67 20.09 -16.67
N LEU A 159 -2.15 19.11 -15.89
CA LEU A 159 -2.98 18.02 -16.40
C LEU A 159 -4.31 18.52 -16.98
N LYS A 160 -4.97 19.48 -16.30
CA LYS A 160 -6.23 20.06 -16.80
C LYS A 160 -6.05 20.81 -18.12
N GLU A 161 -4.90 21.47 -18.30
CA GLU A 161 -4.59 22.21 -19.53
C GLU A 161 -4.25 21.27 -20.69
N GLN A 162 -3.50 20.19 -20.42
CA GLN A 162 -3.06 19.25 -21.46
C GLN A 162 -4.13 18.26 -21.89
N ASP A 163 -4.88 17.68 -20.94
CA ASP A 163 -5.90 16.68 -21.22
C ASP A 163 -7.03 16.75 -20.17
N PRO A 164 -8.01 17.65 -20.36
CA PRO A 164 -9.10 17.84 -19.39
C PRO A 164 -10.03 16.62 -19.26
N GLU A 165 -10.05 15.76 -20.28
CA GLU A 165 -10.84 14.53 -20.34
C GLU A 165 -10.16 13.35 -19.62
N ASP A 166 -8.87 13.46 -19.30
CA ASP A 166 -8.14 12.49 -18.47
C ASP A 166 -8.52 12.67 -16.99
N ASP A 167 -9.10 11.63 -16.38
CA ASP A 167 -9.49 11.61 -14.97
C ASP A 167 -8.33 11.72 -13.98
N THR A 168 -7.08 11.64 -14.46
CA THR A 168 -5.88 11.68 -13.63
C THR A 168 -5.79 12.95 -12.77
N TRP A 169 -6.26 14.10 -13.27
CA TRP A 169 -6.29 15.33 -12.47
C TRP A 169 -7.29 15.26 -11.30
N ARG A 170 -8.38 14.50 -11.43
CA ARG A 170 -9.38 14.28 -10.35
C ARG A 170 -8.78 13.44 -9.24
N LYS A 171 -7.98 12.43 -9.59
CA LYS A 171 -7.26 11.59 -8.62
C LYS A 171 -6.26 12.42 -7.83
N LEU A 172 -5.52 13.30 -8.50
CA LEU A 172 -4.60 14.21 -7.84
C LEU A 172 -5.32 15.20 -6.90
N ARG A 173 -6.54 15.65 -7.25
CA ARG A 173 -7.39 16.43 -6.34
C ARG A 173 -7.69 15.69 -5.04
N MET A 174 -7.97 14.40 -5.12
CA MET A 174 -8.24 13.57 -3.95
C MET A 174 -6.99 13.42 -3.08
N LEU A 175 -5.81 13.22 -3.69
CA LEU A 175 -4.53 13.16 -2.97
C LEU A 175 -4.21 14.48 -2.25
N ILE A 176 -4.48 15.62 -2.89
CA ILE A 176 -4.31 16.94 -2.27
C ILE A 176 -5.21 17.08 -1.04
N ALA A 177 -6.48 16.68 -1.13
CA ALA A 177 -7.40 16.73 0.01
C ALA A 177 -6.90 15.85 1.17
N LEU A 178 -6.41 14.65 0.88
CA LEU A 178 -5.79 13.77 1.88
C LEU A 178 -4.55 14.42 2.52
N ALA A 179 -3.67 15.03 1.73
CA ALA A 179 -2.50 15.72 2.24
C ALA A 179 -2.88 16.91 3.14
N GLN A 180 -3.92 17.66 2.79
CA GLN A 180 -4.45 18.74 3.63
C GLN A 180 -5.05 18.21 4.94
N ASP A 181 -5.69 17.05 4.93
CA ASP A 181 -6.23 16.45 6.15
C ASP A 181 -5.15 15.85 7.05
N LEU A 182 -4.06 15.36 6.45
CA LEU A 182 -2.83 14.99 7.16
C LEU A 182 -2.13 16.21 7.77
N ALA A 183 -2.14 17.37 7.10
CA ALA A 183 -1.57 18.60 7.64
C ALA A 183 -2.29 19.06 8.92
N LYS A 184 -3.59 18.74 9.05
CA LYS A 184 -4.40 19.04 10.23
C LYS A 184 -4.25 17.99 11.34
N LEU A 185 -3.44 16.95 11.14
CA LEU A 185 -3.32 15.84 12.10
C LEU A 185 -2.47 16.27 13.29
N ASP A 186 -3.09 16.27 14.46
CA ASP A 186 -2.39 16.53 15.71
C ASP A 186 -1.57 15.29 16.09
N PRO A 187 -0.23 15.39 16.20
CA PRO A 187 0.62 14.28 16.57
C PRO A 187 0.31 13.73 17.99
N SER A 188 -0.35 14.51 18.84
CA SER A 188 -0.79 14.07 20.17
C SER A 188 -2.13 13.30 20.17
N SER A 189 -2.79 13.19 19.02
CA SER A 189 -4.05 12.45 18.90
C SER A 189 -3.87 10.94 19.09
N SER A 190 -4.91 10.23 19.54
CA SER A 190 -4.87 8.78 19.73
C SER A 190 -4.61 8.03 18.42
N ALA A 191 -4.01 6.84 18.51
CA ALA A 191 -3.69 6.00 17.35
C ALA A 191 -4.93 5.72 16.47
N ASP A 192 -6.10 5.49 17.05
CA ASP A 192 -7.34 5.28 16.27
C ASP A 192 -7.73 6.52 15.45
N LYS A 193 -7.59 7.73 16.03
CA LYS A 193 -7.88 8.97 15.32
C LYS A 193 -6.87 9.23 14.21
N GLN A 194 -5.61 8.87 14.43
CA GLN A 194 -4.58 8.96 13.39
C GLN A 194 -4.85 7.95 12.27
N PHE A 195 -5.28 6.74 12.62
CA PHE A 195 -5.64 5.71 11.65
C PHE A 195 -6.76 6.12 10.72
N GLU A 196 -7.86 6.64 11.26
CA GLU A 196 -9.00 7.04 10.43
C GLU A 196 -8.60 8.05 9.34
N ARG A 197 -7.59 8.90 9.62
CA ARG A 197 -7.06 9.85 8.64
C ARG A 197 -6.12 9.24 7.61
N VAL A 198 -5.37 8.20 7.98
CA VAL A 198 -4.41 7.51 7.08
C VAL A 198 -5.05 6.33 6.33
N ARG A 199 -6.19 5.83 6.80
CA ARG A 199 -6.91 4.67 6.23
C ARG A 199 -7.17 4.84 4.73
N LEU A 200 -7.72 5.99 4.33
CA LEU A 200 -8.01 6.27 2.92
C LEU A 200 -6.74 6.27 2.04
N LEU A 201 -5.63 6.78 2.58
CA LEU A 201 -4.34 6.79 1.88
C LEU A 201 -3.84 5.36 1.62
N ARG A 202 -4.07 4.45 2.55
CA ARG A 202 -3.70 3.03 2.43
C ARG A 202 -4.55 2.30 1.40
N ASP A 203 -5.87 2.51 1.42
CA ASP A 203 -6.77 1.93 0.43
C ASP A 203 -6.36 2.37 -0.99
N TYR A 204 -5.96 3.63 -1.14
CA TYR A 204 -5.42 4.13 -2.40
C TYR A 204 -4.06 3.54 -2.74
N GLN A 205 -3.12 3.46 -1.81
CA GLN A 205 -1.81 2.84 -2.04
C GLN A 205 -1.93 1.41 -2.62
N LEU A 206 -2.95 0.68 -2.15
CA LEU A 206 -3.17 -0.70 -2.53
C LEU A 206 -3.79 -0.84 -3.93
N TRP A 207 -4.86 -0.09 -4.20
CA TRP A 207 -5.72 -0.31 -5.38
C TRP A 207 -5.61 0.76 -6.47
N LEU A 208 -5.38 2.02 -6.10
CA LEU A 208 -5.40 3.14 -7.03
C LEU A 208 -4.30 3.00 -8.12
N PRO A 209 -3.02 2.76 -7.79
CA PRO A 209 -1.98 2.55 -8.80
C PRO A 209 -2.26 1.41 -9.77
N LEU A 210 -2.86 0.31 -9.27
CA LEU A 210 -3.16 -0.84 -10.11
C LEU A 210 -4.28 -0.51 -11.10
N ASN A 211 -5.37 0.07 -10.60
CA ASN A 211 -6.50 0.46 -11.44
C ASN A 211 -6.09 1.51 -12.46
N ASP A 212 -5.25 2.46 -12.06
CA ASP A 212 -4.76 3.52 -12.93
C ASP A 212 -3.85 2.99 -14.01
N LEU A 213 -2.93 2.06 -13.71
CA LEU A 213 -2.07 1.46 -14.73
C LEU A 213 -2.85 0.59 -15.72
N LEU A 214 -3.97 0.03 -15.31
CA LEU A 214 -4.82 -0.81 -16.16
C LEU A 214 -5.81 0.00 -17.01
N SER A 215 -6.23 1.18 -16.55
CA SER A 215 -7.26 2.02 -17.19
C SER A 215 -6.76 3.35 -17.74
N GLY A 216 -5.53 3.74 -17.38
CA GLY A 216 -4.95 5.04 -17.66
C GLY A 216 -4.73 5.25 -19.16
N ARG A 217 -5.19 6.39 -19.66
CA ARG A 217 -4.97 6.80 -21.05
C ARG A 217 -3.51 7.22 -21.29
N ASN A 218 -2.94 7.93 -20.32
CA ASN A 218 -1.56 8.39 -20.35
C ASN A 218 -0.76 7.76 -19.20
N LEU A 219 0.22 6.93 -19.58
CA LEU A 219 1.06 6.21 -18.64
C LEU A 219 1.92 7.16 -17.79
N SER A 220 2.47 8.24 -18.38
CA SER A 220 3.29 9.19 -17.63
C SER A 220 2.48 9.94 -16.58
N ASN A 221 1.25 10.35 -16.90
CA ASN A 221 0.34 11.02 -15.95
C ASN A 221 0.04 10.10 -14.78
N THR A 222 -0.31 8.85 -15.10
CA THR A 222 -0.60 7.81 -14.12
C THR A 222 0.60 7.55 -13.21
N LEU A 223 1.79 7.40 -13.77
CA LEU A 223 3.01 7.17 -12.99
C LEU A 223 3.37 8.37 -12.11
N MET A 224 3.16 9.60 -12.58
CA MET A 224 3.35 10.81 -11.76
C MET A 224 2.40 10.84 -10.56
N VAL A 225 1.10 10.57 -10.78
CA VAL A 225 0.13 10.50 -9.67
C VAL A 225 0.46 9.38 -8.68
N ASN A 226 0.88 8.22 -9.18
CA ASN A 226 1.37 7.13 -8.31
C ASN A 226 2.59 7.54 -7.50
N ALA A 227 3.52 8.30 -8.11
CA ALA A 227 4.69 8.80 -7.41
C ALA A 227 4.32 9.82 -6.30
N TYR A 228 3.36 10.72 -6.54
CA TYR A 228 2.83 11.61 -5.50
C TYR A 228 2.16 10.81 -4.37
N LEU A 229 1.36 9.79 -4.69
CA LEU A 229 0.73 8.91 -3.70
C LEU A 229 1.77 8.19 -2.82
N TYR A 230 2.81 7.62 -3.41
CA TYR A 230 3.87 6.94 -2.64
C TYR A 230 4.67 7.91 -1.79
N THR A 231 4.93 9.11 -2.31
CA THR A 231 5.60 10.18 -1.57
C THR A 231 4.76 10.62 -0.35
N LEU A 232 3.46 10.84 -0.53
CA LEU A 232 2.54 11.18 0.55
C LEU A 232 2.41 10.05 1.59
N THR A 233 2.46 8.79 1.15
CA THR A 233 2.42 7.62 2.04
C THR A 233 3.71 7.50 2.86
N LEU A 234 4.86 7.74 2.26
CA LEU A 234 6.14 7.79 2.98
C LEU A 234 6.15 8.91 4.03
N TYR A 235 5.61 10.08 3.68
CA TYR A 235 5.39 11.15 4.64
C TYR A 235 4.48 10.70 5.80
N ALA A 236 3.30 10.16 5.50
CA ALA A 236 2.37 9.69 6.54
C ALA A 236 3.00 8.60 7.43
N GLN A 237 3.83 7.72 6.85
CA GLN A 237 4.53 6.66 7.58
C GLN A 237 5.50 7.20 8.63
N ARG A 238 6.19 8.31 8.35
CA ARG A 238 7.13 8.94 9.28
C ARG A 238 6.46 9.68 10.41
N HIS A 239 5.21 10.11 10.21
CA HIS A 239 4.57 11.11 11.06
C HIS A 239 3.34 10.62 11.81
N THR A 240 2.89 9.39 11.55
CA THR A 240 1.83 8.73 12.31
C THR A 240 2.39 7.64 13.21
N SER A 241 1.66 7.30 14.27
CA SER A 241 2.04 6.23 15.19
C SER A 241 2.37 4.96 14.41
N GLN A 242 3.43 4.28 14.84
CA GLN A 242 3.88 3.01 14.27
C GLN A 242 2.75 1.96 14.24
N ALA A 243 1.83 2.01 15.19
CA ALA A 243 0.63 1.17 15.23
C ALA A 243 -0.34 1.44 14.06
N CYS A 244 -0.33 2.65 13.49
CA CYS A 244 -1.12 2.99 12.30
C CYS A 244 -0.48 2.50 11.02
N MET A 245 0.80 2.14 11.05
CA MET A 245 1.62 1.88 9.87
C MET A 245 2.26 0.48 9.86
N ILE A 246 1.64 -0.46 10.60
CA ILE A 246 2.12 -1.85 10.80
C ILE A 246 2.35 -2.60 9.47
N ASP A 247 1.72 -2.16 8.38
CA ASP A 247 1.78 -2.81 7.06
C ASP A 247 2.67 -2.09 6.06
N SER A 248 3.69 -1.36 6.53
CA SER A 248 4.81 -0.88 5.73
C SER A 248 5.71 -2.04 5.23
N THR A 249 5.05 -3.15 4.89
CA THR A 249 5.47 -4.43 4.32
C THR A 249 6.20 -4.32 3.00
N ILE A 250 6.41 -3.11 2.48
CA ILE A 250 6.81 -2.85 1.11
C ILE A 250 7.89 -1.82 1.18
N ASP A 251 8.93 -2.06 0.40
CA ASP A 251 9.89 -1.02 0.10
C ASP A 251 9.20 0.02 -0.81
N LEU A 252 8.36 0.85 -0.19
CA LEU A 252 7.66 1.97 -0.81
C LEU A 252 8.64 2.90 -1.52
N ARG A 253 9.89 2.95 -1.04
CA ARG A 253 10.97 3.69 -1.65
C ARG A 253 11.42 3.02 -2.95
N ASP A 254 11.66 1.71 -2.96
CA ASP A 254 11.94 0.99 -4.21
C ASP A 254 10.80 1.17 -5.21
N LEU A 255 9.53 1.09 -4.77
CA LEU A 255 8.38 1.35 -5.64
C LEU A 255 8.39 2.78 -6.21
N LEU A 256 8.63 3.78 -5.37
CA LEU A 256 8.72 5.18 -5.79
C LEU A 256 9.87 5.39 -6.79
N GLU A 257 11.07 4.87 -6.51
CA GLU A 257 12.22 4.99 -7.39
C GLU A 257 11.96 4.29 -8.74
N ASN A 258 11.37 3.09 -8.73
CA ASN A 258 11.00 2.38 -9.97
C ASN A 258 9.91 3.11 -10.75
N THR A 259 8.97 3.76 -10.07
CA THR A 259 7.91 4.57 -10.69
C THR A 259 8.49 5.82 -11.35
N LEU A 260 9.32 6.58 -10.63
CA LEU A 260 9.98 7.80 -11.12
C LEU A 260 10.97 7.56 -12.26
N ARG A 261 11.52 6.34 -12.38
CA ARG A 261 12.37 5.93 -13.52
C ARG A 261 11.57 5.65 -14.80
N GLN A 262 10.29 5.30 -14.67
CA GLN A 262 9.44 4.94 -15.80
C GLN A 262 8.62 6.11 -16.34
N VAL A 263 8.55 7.23 -15.62
CA VAL A 263 7.96 8.48 -16.12
C VAL A 263 8.79 8.95 -17.32
N SER A 264 8.16 9.03 -18.49
CA SER A 264 8.82 9.57 -19.68
C SER A 264 8.94 11.09 -19.54
N PRO A 265 10.14 11.68 -19.61
CA PRO A 265 10.31 13.12 -19.47
C PRO A 265 9.82 13.81 -20.76
N MET A 266 8.58 14.31 -20.72
CA MET A 266 8.15 15.38 -21.63
C MET A 266 8.68 16.71 -21.09
N GLU A 267 8.93 17.71 -21.96
CA GLU A 267 9.43 19.03 -21.53
C GLU A 267 8.60 19.62 -20.39
N SER A 268 7.28 19.45 -20.44
CA SER A 268 6.35 19.92 -19.41
C SER A 268 6.47 19.21 -18.05
N TYR A 269 7.09 18.03 -17.99
CA TYR A 269 7.18 17.21 -16.76
C TYR A 269 8.56 17.28 -16.10
N VAL A 270 9.55 17.89 -16.75
CA VAL A 270 10.93 17.94 -16.22
C VAL A 270 10.97 18.61 -14.86
N GLU A 271 10.34 19.78 -14.71
CA GLU A 271 10.30 20.52 -13.46
C GLU A 271 9.50 19.78 -12.36
N PRO A 272 8.22 19.39 -12.58
CA PRO A 272 7.47 18.60 -11.58
C PRO A 272 8.17 17.31 -11.15
N LEU A 273 8.80 16.60 -12.10
CA LEU A 273 9.52 15.35 -11.82
C LEU A 273 10.77 15.59 -10.97
N ASN A 274 11.50 16.68 -11.22
CA ASN A 274 12.67 17.05 -10.44
C ASN A 274 12.29 17.50 -9.03
N ASN A 275 11.23 18.30 -8.89
CA ASN A 275 10.72 18.74 -7.60
C ASN A 275 10.24 17.55 -6.77
N LEU A 276 9.49 16.63 -7.38
CA LEU A 276 9.05 15.41 -6.69
C LEU A 276 10.23 14.51 -6.27
N ARG A 277 11.27 14.37 -7.12
CA ARG A 277 12.50 13.65 -6.76
C ARG A 277 13.22 14.29 -5.57
N PHE A 278 13.27 15.62 -5.53
CA PHE A 278 13.86 16.35 -4.43
C PHE A 278 13.09 16.12 -3.13
N LEU A 279 11.76 16.27 -3.15
CA LEU A 279 10.90 16.00 -1.98
C LEU A 279 11.03 14.54 -1.51
N ALA A 280 11.01 13.59 -2.42
CA ALA A 280 11.23 12.17 -2.12
C ALA A 280 12.60 11.91 -1.48
N ALA A 281 13.64 12.67 -1.88
CA ALA A 281 14.97 12.59 -1.29
C ALA A 281 15.03 13.15 0.13
N LEU A 282 14.25 14.19 0.45
CA LEU A 282 14.13 14.71 1.83
C LEU A 282 13.44 13.71 2.76
N MET A 283 12.62 12.82 2.19
CA MET A 283 12.04 11.68 2.89
C MET A 283 12.97 10.47 2.96
N LYS A 284 14.30 10.65 2.74
CA LYS A 284 15.30 9.58 2.87
C LYS A 284 15.63 9.20 4.28
#